data_AF-A0A538LCE5-F1
#
_entry.id   AF-A0A538LCE5-F1
#
_cell.length_a   1.000
_cell.length_b   1.000
_cell.length_c   1.000
_cell.angle_alpha   90.00
_cell.angle_beta   90.00
_cell.angle_gamma   90.00
#
_symmetry.space_group_name_H-M   'P 1'
#
loop_
_entity.id
_entity.type
_entity.pdbx_description
1 polymer ?
#
loop_
_entity_poly.entity_id
_entity_poly.type
_entity_poly.pdbx_seq_one_letter_code
_entity_poly.pdbx_strand_id
1 'polypeptide(L)'
;MGRLIRISRLRCLAPLAGLGILAAGCGGGVASQNSPPAAAAAPIVKAGSGPSFSVFRVAQDASIDYLDPGLTYGPEAENIIWNVYLPLLGYRHVNGAGGATIVPYLAKGMPTVTDGGRKYTLVLRKGLKYSNGQPVKATDFKATVERDFKLDSPGAGYFYNVVGSDTARTTKGGHISGIAADDATGRITITLNTPQGDFVNVLASEFAAPVPASASASDTSTHPLPATGPYVIQSYQP
;
A
#
# COMPACT_ATOMS: atom_id res chain seq x y z
N MET A 1 -13.14 -41.75 23.93
CA MET A 1 -14.24 -41.60 22.94
C MET A 1 -13.77 -40.59 21.90
N GLY A 2 -13.61 -40.86 20.61
CA GLY A 2 -14.53 -41.55 19.70
C GLY A 2 -15.04 -40.51 18.68
N ARG A 3 -14.44 -40.49 17.48
CA ARG A 3 -14.74 -39.61 16.32
C ARG A 3 -16.24 -39.57 15.98
N LEU A 4 -16.70 -38.49 15.32
CA LEU A 4 -17.33 -38.50 13.97
C LEU A 4 -18.11 -37.20 13.70
N ILE A 5 -17.69 -36.41 12.70
CA ILE A 5 -18.60 -35.53 11.95
C ILE A 5 -18.74 -36.16 10.56
N ARG A 6 -19.97 -36.61 10.25
CA ARG A 6 -20.35 -37.16 8.94
C ARG A 6 -20.44 -36.02 7.92
N ILE A 7 -19.74 -36.16 6.80
CA ILE A 7 -20.00 -35.37 5.58
C ILE A 7 -20.77 -36.29 4.64
N SER A 8 -22.07 -36.04 4.48
CA SER A 8 -22.89 -36.70 3.45
C SER A 8 -22.79 -35.93 2.14
N ARG A 9 -22.23 -36.56 1.10
CA ARG A 9 -22.31 -36.05 -0.28
C ARG A 9 -23.70 -36.35 -0.84
N LEU A 10 -24.49 -35.31 -1.05
CA LEU A 10 -25.74 -35.41 -1.80
C LEU A 10 -25.40 -35.61 -3.29
N ARG A 11 -25.70 -36.80 -3.81
CA ARG A 11 -25.71 -37.08 -5.25
C ARG A 11 -26.98 -36.48 -5.83
N CYS A 12 -26.89 -35.35 -6.54
CA CYS A 12 -27.97 -34.88 -7.39
C CYS A 12 -27.97 -35.71 -8.68
N LEU A 13 -29.02 -36.51 -8.87
CA LEU A 13 -29.40 -37.07 -10.16
C LEU A 13 -29.93 -35.93 -11.05
N ALA A 14 -29.38 -35.81 -12.25
CA ALA A 14 -29.99 -35.05 -13.34
C ALA A 14 -31.01 -35.92 -14.10
N PRO A 15 -32.13 -35.36 -14.58
CA PRO A 15 -32.80 -35.86 -15.76
C PRO A 15 -32.60 -34.93 -16.96
N LEU A 16 -32.41 -35.58 -18.12
CA LEU A 16 -32.42 -35.02 -19.46
C LEU A 16 -33.77 -34.34 -19.80
N ALA A 17 -33.70 -33.30 -20.64
CA ALA A 17 -34.39 -33.15 -21.95
C ALA A 17 -34.96 -31.73 -22.17
N GLY A 18 -34.61 -31.13 -23.31
CA GLY A 18 -35.18 -29.87 -23.78
C GLY A 18 -34.32 -29.21 -24.86
N LEU A 19 -34.30 -29.82 -26.05
CA LEU A 19 -33.61 -29.32 -27.24
C LEU A 19 -34.40 -28.12 -27.82
N GLY A 20 -33.82 -26.92 -27.76
CA GLY A 20 -34.30 -25.74 -28.49
C GLY A 20 -33.19 -25.19 -29.38
N ILE A 21 -33.23 -25.53 -30.67
CA ILE A 21 -32.39 -24.93 -31.71
C ILE A 21 -33.05 -23.63 -32.15
N LEU A 22 -32.30 -22.52 -32.25
CA LEU A 22 -32.44 -21.52 -33.31
C LEU A 22 -31.23 -20.56 -33.38
N ALA A 23 -30.61 -20.55 -34.56
CA ALA A 23 -29.94 -19.45 -35.27
C ALA A 23 -28.59 -18.85 -34.77
N ALA A 24 -27.52 -19.44 -35.30
CA ALA A 24 -26.39 -18.83 -36.02
C ALA A 24 -25.85 -17.42 -35.66
N GLY A 25 -24.60 -17.40 -35.20
CA GLY A 25 -23.64 -16.30 -35.35
C GLY A 25 -22.21 -16.83 -35.22
N CYS A 26 -21.48 -16.92 -36.33
CA CYS A 26 -20.07 -17.33 -36.38
C CYS A 26 -19.15 -16.24 -35.81
N GLY A 27 -18.22 -16.61 -34.94
CA GLY A 27 -17.11 -15.74 -34.51
C GLY A 27 -16.19 -16.39 -33.47
N GLY A 28 -15.23 -17.18 -33.94
CA GLY A 28 -14.02 -17.71 -33.29
C GLY A 28 -13.89 -17.66 -31.76
N GLY A 29 -13.97 -18.82 -31.12
CA GLY A 29 -13.57 -19.02 -29.73
C GLY A 29 -12.07 -19.19 -29.55
N VAL A 30 -11.51 -18.46 -28.59
CA VAL A 30 -10.42 -18.93 -27.74
C VAL A 30 -11.03 -19.07 -26.35
N ALA A 31 -10.95 -20.27 -25.78
CA ALA A 31 -11.59 -20.62 -24.51
C ALA A 31 -11.11 -19.70 -23.37
N SER A 32 -12.01 -18.85 -22.87
CA SER A 32 -11.79 -18.07 -21.66
C SER A 32 -12.15 -18.92 -20.44
N GLN A 33 -11.17 -19.09 -19.55
CA GLN A 33 -11.33 -19.79 -18.28
C GLN A 33 -12.35 -19.06 -17.41
N ASN A 34 -13.22 -19.81 -16.73
CA ASN A 34 -14.14 -19.31 -15.73
C ASN A 34 -13.39 -18.47 -14.68
N SER A 35 -13.44 -17.15 -14.79
CA SER A 35 -13.20 -16.28 -13.65
C SER A 35 -14.41 -16.36 -12.71
N PRO A 36 -14.22 -16.53 -11.39
CA PRO A 36 -15.32 -16.40 -10.45
C PRO A 36 -15.94 -14.99 -10.57
N PRO A 37 -17.26 -14.85 -10.37
CA PRO A 37 -17.90 -13.55 -10.44
C PRO A 37 -17.29 -12.64 -9.37
N ALA A 38 -16.86 -11.44 -9.79
CA ALA A 38 -16.43 -10.39 -8.88
C ALA A 38 -17.53 -10.18 -7.82
N ALA A 39 -17.17 -10.29 -6.54
CA ALA A 39 -18.10 -10.03 -5.46
C ALA A 39 -18.65 -8.61 -5.64
N ALA A 40 -19.98 -8.50 -5.70
CA ALA A 40 -20.65 -7.21 -5.78
C ALA A 40 -20.24 -6.38 -4.56
N ALA A 41 -19.65 -5.20 -4.79
CA ALA A 41 -19.30 -4.26 -3.73
C ALA A 41 -20.55 -4.00 -2.88
N ALA A 42 -20.44 -4.18 -1.56
CA ALA A 42 -21.52 -3.90 -0.64
C ALA A 42 -21.98 -2.43 -0.80
N PRO A 43 -23.28 -2.14 -0.67
CA PRO A 43 -23.77 -0.78 -0.78
C PRO A 43 -23.07 0.13 0.24
N ILE A 44 -22.47 1.21 -0.25
CA ILE A 44 -21.80 2.22 0.58
C ILE A 44 -22.88 2.95 1.39
N VAL A 45 -23.02 2.55 2.65
CA VAL A 45 -23.94 3.22 3.59
C VAL A 45 -23.38 4.60 3.94
N LYS A 46 -24.16 5.65 3.71
CA LYS A 46 -23.84 7.00 4.19
C LYS A 46 -23.76 6.95 5.71
N ALA A 47 -22.62 7.33 6.29
CA ALA A 47 -22.44 7.37 7.73
C ALA A 47 -23.53 8.26 8.35
N GLY A 48 -24.51 7.62 8.99
CA GLY A 48 -25.58 8.30 9.71
C GLY A 48 -25.07 8.85 11.04
N SER A 49 -25.87 9.73 11.66
CA SER A 49 -25.68 10.26 13.03
C SER A 49 -25.90 9.18 14.12
N GLY A 50 -25.42 7.97 13.88
CA GLY A 50 -25.49 6.86 14.81
C GLY A 50 -24.55 7.07 15.99
N PRO A 51 -24.70 6.27 17.05
CA PRO A 51 -23.81 6.33 18.20
C PRO A 51 -22.35 6.12 17.78
N SER A 52 -21.45 6.94 18.31
CA SER A 52 -20.01 6.73 18.15
C SER A 52 -19.57 5.57 19.03
N PHE A 53 -18.87 4.59 18.44
CA PHE A 53 -18.27 3.50 19.19
C PHE A 53 -16.80 3.82 19.44
N SER A 54 -16.31 3.65 20.68
CA SER A 54 -14.90 3.83 21.02
C SER A 54 -14.02 2.69 20.49
N VAL A 55 -14.62 1.55 20.15
CA VAL A 55 -13.95 0.38 19.59
C VAL A 55 -14.66 -0.02 18.31
N PHE A 56 -13.95 0.08 17.20
CA PHE A 56 -14.38 -0.45 15.91
C PHE A 56 -13.77 -1.86 15.72
N ARG A 57 -14.61 -2.88 15.55
CA ARG A 57 -14.17 -4.26 15.32
C ARG A 57 -14.46 -4.64 13.88
N VAL A 58 -13.41 -5.02 13.17
CA VAL A 58 -13.48 -5.51 11.78
C VAL A 58 -13.14 -6.99 11.80
N ALA A 59 -13.99 -7.81 11.17
CA ALA A 59 -13.62 -9.17 10.84
C ALA A 59 -12.84 -9.13 9.53
N GLN A 60 -11.67 -9.74 9.51
CA GLN A 60 -10.78 -9.79 8.34
C GLN A 60 -10.47 -11.24 8.01
N ASP A 61 -10.24 -11.55 6.73
CA ASP A 61 -9.75 -12.86 6.33
C ASP A 61 -8.33 -13.09 6.89
N ALA A 62 -7.97 -14.35 7.12
CA ALA A 62 -6.80 -14.75 7.91
C ALA A 62 -5.45 -14.56 7.18
N SER A 63 -5.43 -14.25 5.89
CA SER A 63 -4.20 -14.12 5.11
C SER A 63 -3.65 -12.69 5.14
N ILE A 64 -3.11 -12.26 6.28
CA ILE A 64 -2.22 -11.10 6.36
C ILE A 64 -0.82 -11.57 5.94
N ASP A 65 -0.19 -10.89 4.98
CA ASP A 65 1.17 -11.18 4.54
C ASP A 65 2.19 -10.56 5.50
N TYR A 66 2.22 -9.23 5.61
CA TYR A 66 3.13 -8.47 6.46
C TYR A 66 2.41 -7.27 7.08
N LEU A 67 2.88 -6.81 8.23
CA LEU A 67 2.51 -5.53 8.84
C LEU A 67 3.69 -4.52 8.85
N ASP A 68 4.69 -4.80 8.03
CA ASP A 68 5.83 -3.94 7.76
C ASP A 68 5.55 -3.10 6.50
N PRO A 69 5.60 -1.76 6.57
CA PRO A 69 5.27 -0.91 5.42
C PRO A 69 6.23 -1.07 4.24
N GLY A 70 7.41 -1.67 4.45
CA GLY A 70 8.35 -2.01 3.39
C GLY A 70 8.12 -3.38 2.76
N LEU A 71 7.19 -4.22 3.27
CA LEU A 71 6.96 -5.58 2.76
C LEU A 71 5.50 -5.88 2.44
N THR A 72 4.55 -5.22 3.09
CA THR A 72 3.12 -5.43 2.85
C THR A 72 2.75 -5.19 1.39
N TYR A 73 1.97 -6.10 0.81
CA TYR A 73 1.43 -5.98 -0.54
C TYR A 73 0.03 -6.60 -0.69
N GLY A 74 -0.36 -7.47 0.24
CA GLY A 74 -1.69 -8.08 0.31
C GLY A 74 -2.77 -7.07 0.69
N PRO A 75 -3.94 -7.06 0.01
CA PRO A 75 -4.99 -6.06 0.24
C PRO A 75 -5.57 -6.11 1.66
N GLU A 76 -5.58 -7.29 2.30
CA GLU A 76 -6.02 -7.46 3.68
C GLU A 76 -5.13 -6.65 4.63
N ALA A 77 -3.81 -6.79 4.50
CA ALA A 77 -2.85 -6.08 5.32
C ALA A 77 -2.80 -4.57 5.01
N GLU A 78 -2.94 -4.19 3.74
CA GLU A 78 -2.99 -2.78 3.30
C GLU A 78 -4.10 -1.98 3.99
N ASN A 79 -5.29 -2.58 4.14
CA ASN A 79 -6.40 -1.94 4.86
C ASN A 79 -6.05 -1.56 6.31
N ILE A 80 -5.09 -2.27 6.92
CA ILE A 80 -4.57 -1.98 8.25
C ILE A 80 -3.47 -0.91 8.14
N ILE A 81 -2.43 -1.16 7.34
CA ILE A 81 -1.21 -0.35 7.37
C ILE A 81 -1.40 1.05 6.79
N TRP A 82 -2.36 1.26 5.88
CA TRP A 82 -2.71 2.59 5.36
C TRP A 82 -3.20 3.56 6.47
N ASN A 83 -3.69 3.02 7.59
CA ASN A 83 -4.10 3.82 8.75
C ASN A 83 -2.98 4.02 9.80
N VAL A 84 -1.84 3.34 9.61
CA VAL A 84 -0.73 3.28 10.57
C VAL A 84 0.50 4.05 10.03
N TYR A 85 0.86 3.88 8.77
CA TYR A 85 2.03 4.50 8.17
C TYR A 85 1.60 5.42 7.02
N LEU A 86 1.68 6.73 7.25
CA LEU A 86 1.34 7.73 6.25
C LEU A 86 2.55 8.04 5.35
N PRO A 87 2.38 7.98 4.02
CA PRO A 87 3.38 8.50 3.07
C PRO A 87 3.43 10.02 2.99
N LEU A 88 4.34 10.53 2.16
CA LEU A 88 4.44 11.96 1.87
C LEU A 88 3.13 12.49 1.29
N LEU A 89 2.56 11.74 0.36
CA LEU A 89 1.25 11.94 -0.24
C LEU A 89 0.34 10.76 0.13
N GLY A 90 -0.94 10.85 -0.17
CA GLY A 90 -1.87 9.74 0.00
C GLY A 90 -3.20 10.04 -0.66
N TYR A 91 -4.10 9.06 -0.73
CA TYR A 91 -5.41 9.28 -1.32
C TYR A 91 -6.43 9.78 -0.31
N ARG A 92 -7.38 10.62 -0.72
CA ARG A 92 -8.44 11.08 0.18
C ARG A 92 -9.21 9.90 0.76
N HIS A 93 -9.33 9.86 2.08
CA HIS A 93 -10.22 8.93 2.77
C HIS A 93 -11.69 9.37 2.66
N VAL A 94 -12.25 9.26 1.45
CA VAL A 94 -13.66 9.50 1.16
C VAL A 94 -14.22 8.43 0.24
N ASN A 95 -15.53 8.20 0.32
CA ASN A 95 -16.21 7.22 -0.52
C ASN A 95 -16.30 7.67 -1.98
N GLY A 96 -16.39 6.67 -2.88
CA GLY A 96 -16.59 6.87 -4.31
C GLY A 96 -15.35 7.42 -5.04
N ALA A 97 -15.55 7.96 -6.24
CA ALA A 97 -14.44 8.40 -7.11
C ALA A 97 -13.53 9.47 -6.47
N GLY A 98 -14.05 10.25 -5.52
CA GLY A 98 -13.25 11.21 -4.76
C GLY A 98 -12.12 10.55 -3.95
N GLY A 99 -12.26 9.27 -3.61
CA GLY A 99 -11.24 8.48 -2.92
C GLY A 99 -10.01 8.17 -3.76
N ALA A 100 -10.08 8.33 -5.09
CA ALA A 100 -8.93 8.19 -5.98
C ALA A 100 -8.12 9.49 -6.13
N THR A 101 -8.44 10.55 -5.37
CA THR A 101 -7.72 11.84 -5.43
C THR A 101 -6.53 11.83 -4.51
N ILE A 102 -5.32 12.04 -5.05
CA ILE A 102 -4.10 12.21 -4.26
C ILE A 102 -4.06 13.60 -3.61
N VAL A 103 -3.72 13.63 -2.34
CA VAL A 103 -3.59 14.82 -1.49
C VAL A 103 -2.32 14.76 -0.64
N PRO A 104 -1.87 15.90 -0.08
CA PRO A 104 -0.71 15.92 0.80
C PRO A 104 -1.01 15.28 2.16
N TYR A 105 -0.20 14.29 2.56
CA TYR A 105 -0.23 13.67 3.88
C TYR A 105 0.86 14.28 4.77
N LEU A 106 2.02 13.64 4.92
CA LEU A 106 3.15 14.19 5.69
C LEU A 106 3.76 15.40 4.99
N ALA A 107 3.64 15.51 3.66
CA ALA A 107 4.03 16.70 2.93
C ALA A 107 3.07 17.87 3.21
N LYS A 108 3.62 19.09 3.23
CA LYS A 108 2.88 20.34 3.40
C LYS A 108 1.97 20.65 2.19
N GLY A 109 2.33 20.16 1.01
CA GLY A 109 1.64 20.41 -0.25
C GLY A 109 2.01 19.38 -1.31
N MET A 110 1.38 19.48 -2.48
CA MET A 110 1.74 18.66 -3.64
C MET A 110 3.17 18.98 -4.11
N PRO A 111 3.88 18.02 -4.72
CA PRO A 111 5.24 18.23 -5.19
C PRO A 111 5.29 19.35 -6.23
N THR A 112 6.32 20.19 -6.14
CA THR A 112 6.72 21.04 -7.26
C THR A 112 7.49 20.17 -8.25
N VAL A 113 6.97 20.03 -9.47
CA VAL A 113 7.55 19.20 -10.53
C VAL A 113 8.26 20.10 -11.53
N THR A 114 9.54 19.84 -11.78
CA THR A 114 10.41 20.63 -12.66
C THR A 114 11.28 19.70 -13.51
N ASP A 115 12.20 20.27 -14.30
CA ASP A 115 13.13 19.53 -15.15
C ASP A 115 12.43 18.56 -16.12
N GLY A 116 11.39 19.06 -16.80
CA GLY A 116 10.61 18.27 -17.76
C GLY A 116 9.89 17.06 -17.15
N GLY A 117 9.57 17.09 -15.85
CA GLY A 117 8.89 15.98 -15.16
C GLY A 117 9.83 15.02 -14.44
N ARG A 118 11.14 15.33 -14.36
CA ARG A 118 12.12 14.49 -13.68
C ARG A 118 12.41 14.87 -12.24
N LYS A 119 12.11 16.11 -11.83
CA LYS A 119 12.49 16.60 -10.50
C LYS A 119 11.28 16.94 -9.66
N TYR A 120 11.08 16.19 -8.59
CA TYR A 120 10.00 16.34 -7.62
C TYR A 120 10.53 16.94 -6.32
N THR A 121 9.95 18.04 -5.85
CA THR A 121 10.33 18.66 -4.58
C THR A 121 9.14 18.75 -3.64
N LEU A 122 9.29 18.20 -2.44
CA LEU A 122 8.31 18.24 -1.36
C LEU A 122 8.93 18.86 -0.11
N VAL A 123 8.09 19.33 0.81
CA VAL A 123 8.49 19.83 2.12
C VAL A 123 7.60 19.18 3.15
N LEU A 124 8.18 18.58 4.19
CA LEU A 124 7.44 18.01 5.31
C LEU A 124 6.65 19.08 6.08
N ARG A 125 5.53 18.69 6.68
CA ARG A 125 4.85 19.52 7.68
C ARG A 125 5.75 19.69 8.90
N LYS A 126 5.57 20.80 9.62
CA LYS A 126 6.31 21.05 10.87
C LYS A 126 5.71 20.24 12.02
N GLY A 127 6.56 19.83 12.96
CA GLY A 127 6.13 19.19 14.21
C GLY A 127 5.68 17.74 14.08
N LEU A 128 5.94 17.09 12.93
CA LEU A 128 5.67 15.67 12.74
C LEU A 128 6.49 14.83 13.71
N LYS A 129 5.83 13.85 14.32
CA LYS A 129 6.44 12.87 15.21
C LYS A 129 5.92 11.48 14.89
N TYR A 130 6.79 10.50 15.04
CA TYR A 130 6.37 9.11 15.13
C TYR A 130 5.61 8.86 16.42
N SER A 131 4.89 7.75 16.51
CA SER A 131 4.13 7.34 17.71
C SER A 131 4.99 7.18 18.97
N ASN A 132 6.30 6.94 18.82
CA ASN A 132 7.26 6.88 19.94
C ASN A 132 7.80 8.26 20.37
N GLY A 133 7.32 9.35 19.76
CA GLY A 133 7.70 10.72 20.06
C GLY A 133 8.93 11.25 19.32
N GLN A 134 9.67 10.40 18.60
CA GLN A 134 10.80 10.84 17.77
C GLN A 134 10.30 11.75 16.63
N PRO A 135 11.03 12.81 16.26
CA PRO A 135 10.65 13.66 15.13
C PRO A 135 10.78 12.90 13.80
N VAL A 136 9.82 13.11 12.89
CA VAL A 136 9.94 12.65 11.50
C VAL A 136 10.87 13.59 10.75
N LYS A 137 11.89 13.04 10.09
CA LYS A 137 12.92 13.80 9.37
C LYS A 137 12.82 13.62 7.86
N ALA A 138 13.40 14.54 7.10
CA ALA A 138 13.44 14.41 5.64
C ALA A 138 14.36 13.26 5.22
N THR A 139 15.45 13.03 5.96
CA THR A 139 16.38 11.92 5.75
C THR A 139 15.76 10.54 5.98
N ASP A 140 14.72 10.43 6.81
CA ASP A 140 13.98 9.18 7.02
C ASP A 140 13.33 8.67 5.72
N PHE A 141 12.82 9.56 4.87
CA PHE A 141 12.27 9.17 3.56
C PHE A 141 13.34 8.51 2.69
N LYS A 142 14.54 9.10 2.64
CA LYS A 142 15.66 8.52 1.89
C LYS A 142 16.05 7.15 2.45
N ALA A 143 16.17 7.05 3.77
CA ALA A 143 16.52 5.81 4.44
C ALA A 143 15.47 4.72 4.25
N THR A 144 14.19 5.09 4.16
CA THR A 144 13.06 4.19 3.86
C THR A 144 13.20 3.60 2.46
N VAL A 145 13.38 4.45 1.43
CA VAL A 145 13.58 3.95 0.07
C VAL A 145 14.80 3.04 -0.01
N GLU A 146 15.93 3.42 0.61
CA GLU A 146 17.12 2.57 0.69
C GLU A 146 16.88 1.25 1.47
N ARG A 147 15.99 1.26 2.46
CA ARG A 147 15.57 0.08 3.23
C ARG A 147 14.77 -0.88 2.36
N ASP A 148 13.90 -0.39 1.48
CA ASP A 148 13.12 -1.25 0.57
C ASP A 148 14.02 -2.09 -0.34
N PHE A 149 15.10 -1.50 -0.88
CA PHE A 149 16.10 -2.25 -1.65
C PHE A 149 16.84 -3.32 -0.82
N LYS A 150 17.12 -3.04 0.46
CA LYS A 150 17.78 -4.00 1.37
C LYS A 150 16.87 -5.18 1.71
N LEU A 151 15.57 -4.90 1.84
CA LEU A 151 14.54 -5.89 2.14
C LEU A 151 14.19 -6.81 0.98
N ASP A 152 14.63 -6.48 -0.25
CA ASP A 152 14.06 -7.07 -1.46
C ASP A 152 12.54 -6.84 -1.53
N SER A 153 12.14 -5.64 -1.11
CA SER A 153 10.74 -5.21 -1.01
C SER A 153 10.02 -5.34 -2.35
N PRO A 154 8.73 -5.76 -2.37
CA PRO A 154 7.90 -5.64 -3.56
C PRO A 154 7.79 -4.20 -4.08
N GLY A 155 7.94 -3.19 -3.21
CA GLY A 155 7.95 -1.77 -3.54
C GLY A 155 9.25 -1.22 -4.10
N ALA A 156 10.38 -1.93 -3.98
CA ALA A 156 11.69 -1.45 -4.45
C ALA A 156 11.66 -1.07 -5.94
N GLY A 157 10.89 -1.82 -6.73
CA GLY A 157 10.69 -1.59 -8.16
C GLY A 157 10.11 -0.21 -8.50
N TYR A 158 9.31 0.39 -7.61
CA TYR A 158 8.72 1.70 -7.82
C TYR A 158 9.75 2.84 -7.83
N PHE A 159 10.92 2.60 -7.25
CA PHE A 159 12.02 3.56 -7.15
C PHE A 159 13.17 3.29 -8.12
N TYR A 160 13.05 2.33 -9.04
CA TYR A 160 14.10 2.02 -10.03
C TYR A 160 14.41 3.19 -10.95
N ASN A 161 13.46 4.07 -11.25
CA ASN A 161 13.70 5.24 -12.08
C ASN A 161 14.40 6.40 -11.34
N VAL A 162 14.63 6.30 -10.02
CA VAL A 162 15.36 7.33 -9.27
C VAL A 162 16.85 7.29 -9.63
N VAL A 163 17.46 8.46 -9.85
CA VAL A 163 18.89 8.55 -10.14
C VAL A 163 19.70 7.85 -9.05
N GLY A 164 20.63 6.97 -9.43
CA GLY A 164 21.49 6.24 -8.50
C GLY A 164 20.85 5.01 -7.84
N SER A 165 19.64 4.58 -8.24
CA SER A 165 19.00 3.36 -7.74
C SER A 165 19.71 2.06 -8.17
N ASP A 166 20.44 2.06 -9.29
CA ASP A 166 21.06 0.85 -9.85
C ASP A 166 22.04 0.16 -8.89
N THR A 167 22.82 0.93 -8.14
CA THR A 167 23.70 0.39 -7.10
C THR A 167 22.88 -0.27 -5.99
N ALA A 168 21.79 0.36 -5.56
CA ALA A 168 20.87 -0.20 -4.56
C ALA A 168 20.23 -1.50 -5.04
N ARG A 169 19.83 -1.57 -6.31
CA ARG A 169 19.25 -2.76 -6.94
C ARG A 169 20.22 -3.94 -7.02
N THR A 170 21.48 -3.67 -7.32
CA THR A 170 22.49 -4.72 -7.54
C THR A 170 23.14 -5.20 -6.24
N THR A 171 23.38 -4.29 -5.30
CA THR A 171 24.09 -4.62 -4.05
C THR A 171 23.15 -4.84 -2.87
N LYS A 172 21.83 -4.67 -3.06
CA LYS A 172 20.82 -4.63 -1.99
C LYS A 172 21.19 -3.64 -0.89
N GLY A 173 21.79 -2.51 -1.27
CA GLY A 173 22.31 -1.51 -0.34
C GLY A 173 22.98 -0.32 -1.03
N GLY A 174 23.47 0.63 -0.25
CA GLY A 174 24.13 1.81 -0.78
C GLY A 174 23.18 3.00 -0.99
N HIS A 175 23.79 4.10 -1.42
CA HIS A 175 23.17 5.43 -1.37
C HIS A 175 22.42 5.77 -2.65
N ILE A 176 21.16 6.19 -2.54
CA ILE A 176 20.40 6.65 -3.70
C ILE A 176 20.65 8.14 -3.92
N SER A 177 21.57 8.48 -4.82
CA SER A 177 22.01 9.87 -5.05
C SER A 177 20.91 10.81 -5.54
N GLY A 178 19.88 10.27 -6.20
CA GLY A 178 18.72 11.02 -6.71
C GLY A 178 17.79 11.55 -5.63
N ILE A 179 17.91 11.11 -4.38
CA ILE A 179 17.13 11.62 -3.24
C ILE A 179 18.02 12.51 -2.39
N ALA A 180 17.77 13.82 -2.42
CA ALA A 180 18.39 14.78 -1.51
C ALA A 180 17.39 15.18 -0.43
N ALA A 181 17.82 15.15 0.83
CA ALA A 181 16.99 15.49 1.98
C ALA A 181 17.72 16.52 2.87
N ASP A 182 16.97 17.45 3.44
CA ASP A 182 17.45 18.49 4.33
C ASP A 182 16.54 18.57 5.56
N ASP A 183 17.04 18.07 6.69
CA ASP A 183 16.28 17.97 7.94
C ASP A 183 16.01 19.33 8.58
N ALA A 184 16.84 20.34 8.31
CA ALA A 184 16.63 21.68 8.87
C ALA A 184 15.42 22.37 8.24
N THR A 185 15.19 22.11 6.95
CA THR A 185 14.06 22.69 6.20
C THR A 185 12.89 21.72 6.01
N GLY A 186 13.10 20.43 6.25
CA GLY A 186 12.15 19.36 5.94
C GLY A 186 12.01 19.10 4.43
N ARG A 187 12.93 19.60 3.60
CA ARG A 187 12.86 19.52 2.14
C ARG A 187 13.35 18.17 1.65
N ILE A 188 12.60 17.57 0.74
CA ILE A 188 12.93 16.34 0.03
C ILE A 188 12.91 16.65 -1.46
N THR A 189 13.99 16.31 -2.17
CA THR A 189 14.11 16.47 -3.62
C THR A 189 14.46 15.13 -4.24
N ILE A 190 13.64 14.69 -5.18
CA ILE A 190 13.77 13.40 -5.87
C ILE A 190 14.01 13.68 -7.34
N THR A 191 15.06 13.10 -7.89
CA THR A 191 15.46 13.25 -9.29
C THR A 191 15.36 11.89 -9.97
N LEU A 192 14.61 11.84 -11.06
CA LEU A 192 14.39 10.65 -11.88
C LEU A 192 15.31 10.67 -13.11
N ASN A 193 15.66 9.49 -13.62
CA ASN A 193 16.43 9.34 -14.86
C ASN A 193 15.60 9.81 -16.07
N THR A 194 14.31 9.46 -16.09
CA THR A 194 13.36 9.86 -17.14
C THR A 194 12.06 10.39 -16.53
N PRO A 195 11.28 11.23 -17.26
CA PRO A 195 9.96 11.66 -16.80
C PRO A 195 9.05 10.46 -16.54
N GLN A 196 8.35 10.47 -15.40
CA GLN A 196 7.43 9.40 -15.01
C GLN A 196 6.14 10.02 -14.47
N GLY A 197 5.04 9.88 -15.23
CA GLY A 197 3.77 10.58 -14.95
C GLY A 197 3.00 10.01 -13.76
N ASP A 198 3.21 8.75 -13.43
CA ASP A 198 2.60 8.05 -12.31
C ASP A 198 3.37 8.20 -10.99
N PHE A 199 4.52 8.90 -10.97
CA PHE A 199 5.39 8.97 -9.79
C PHE A 199 4.72 9.61 -8.56
N VAL A 200 3.70 10.44 -8.74
CA VAL A 200 2.89 10.96 -7.64
C VAL A 200 2.12 9.84 -6.92
N ASN A 201 1.70 8.79 -7.63
CA ASN A 201 1.07 7.59 -7.03
C ASN A 201 2.11 6.75 -6.28
N VAL A 202 3.35 6.64 -6.79
CA VAL A 202 4.46 6.00 -6.08
C VAL A 202 4.68 6.69 -4.73
N LEU A 203 4.71 8.02 -4.71
CA LEU A 203 4.84 8.80 -3.46
C LEU A 203 3.62 8.75 -2.53
N ALA A 204 2.51 8.18 -3.01
CA ALA A 204 1.28 7.97 -2.25
C ALA A 204 1.12 6.53 -1.75
N SER A 205 2.03 5.62 -2.11
CA SER A 205 2.08 4.24 -1.61
C SER A 205 2.78 4.17 -0.25
N GLU A 206 2.42 3.17 0.54
CA GLU A 206 2.96 2.85 1.85
C GLU A 206 4.46 2.54 1.81
N PHE A 207 5.01 2.06 0.68
CA PHE A 207 6.47 1.95 0.48
C PHE A 207 7.17 3.31 0.55
N ALA A 208 6.45 4.40 0.27
CA ALA A 208 6.95 5.77 0.42
C ALA A 208 6.71 6.36 1.83
N ALA A 209 6.19 5.57 2.79
CA ALA A 209 5.95 6.00 4.16
C ALA A 209 7.26 6.05 4.97
N PRO A 210 7.74 7.25 5.37
CA PRO A 210 8.96 7.35 6.14
C PRO A 210 8.87 6.53 7.42
N VAL A 211 9.87 5.68 7.65
CA VAL A 211 10.15 5.02 8.92
C VAL A 211 11.45 5.59 9.51
N PRO A 212 11.70 5.49 10.82
CA PRO A 212 12.94 5.98 11.40
C PRO A 212 14.16 5.42 10.66
N ALA A 213 15.15 6.25 10.32
CA ALA A 213 16.33 5.81 9.57
C ALA A 213 17.12 4.67 10.24
N SER A 214 16.92 4.44 11.54
CA SER A 214 17.49 3.33 12.31
C SER A 214 16.69 2.03 12.23
N ALA A 215 15.58 1.99 11.49
CA ALA A 215 14.75 0.79 11.33
C ALA A 215 15.57 -0.36 10.74
N SER A 216 15.35 -1.58 11.24
CA SER A 216 16.05 -2.77 10.74
C SER A 216 15.63 -3.04 9.29
N ALA A 217 16.59 -3.52 8.49
CA ALA A 217 16.32 -4.09 7.17
C ALA A 217 15.89 -5.56 7.30
N SER A 218 14.87 -5.81 8.12
CA SER A 218 14.20 -7.10 8.30
C SER A 218 12.70 -6.86 8.43
N ASP A 219 11.91 -7.91 8.28
CA ASP A 219 10.48 -7.88 8.61
C ASP A 219 10.27 -7.45 10.07
N THR A 220 9.37 -6.48 10.26
CA THR A 220 8.98 -5.91 11.55
C THR A 220 7.54 -6.22 11.95
N SER A 221 6.85 -7.13 11.26
CA SER A 221 5.42 -7.43 11.48
C SER A 221 5.08 -7.79 12.93
N THR A 222 5.96 -8.51 13.63
CA THR A 222 5.78 -8.89 15.05
C THR A 222 6.33 -7.87 16.04
N HIS A 223 7.10 -6.89 15.56
CA HIS A 223 7.64 -5.76 16.33
C HIS A 223 7.47 -4.46 15.54
N PRO A 224 6.22 -3.97 15.40
CA PRO A 224 5.89 -2.91 14.45
C PRO A 224 6.72 -1.64 14.67
N LEU A 225 7.08 -1.01 13.55
CA LEU A 225 7.81 0.25 13.57
C LEU A 225 6.93 1.39 14.15
N PRO A 226 7.54 2.46 14.68
CA PRO A 226 6.82 3.64 15.09
C PRO A 226 6.00 4.23 13.93
N ALA A 227 4.70 4.42 14.18
CA ALA A 227 3.71 4.86 13.20
C ALA A 227 3.79 6.37 12.93
N THR A 228 3.38 6.79 11.74
CA THR A 228 3.19 8.21 11.37
C THR A 228 1.71 8.59 11.19
N GLY A 229 0.81 7.61 11.26
CA GLY A 229 -0.63 7.76 11.10
C GLY A 229 -1.41 7.93 12.40
N PRO A 230 -2.74 8.03 12.28
CA PRO A 230 -3.64 8.23 13.43
C PRO A 230 -3.77 7.00 14.33
N TYR A 231 -3.34 5.82 13.88
CA TYR A 231 -3.38 4.58 14.64
C TYR A 231 -1.99 3.94 14.77
N VAL A 232 -1.83 3.08 15.77
CA VAL A 232 -0.63 2.28 16.00
C VAL A 232 -1.00 0.80 16.06
N ILE A 233 -0.11 -0.07 15.60
CA ILE A 233 -0.26 -1.51 15.82
C ILE A 233 0.19 -1.81 17.24
N GLN A 234 -0.77 -2.07 18.13
CA GLN A 234 -0.49 -2.36 19.54
C GLN A 234 -0.07 -3.82 19.77
N SER A 235 -0.67 -4.74 19.02
CA SER A 235 -0.41 -6.17 19.13
C SER A 235 -0.79 -6.88 17.83
N TYR A 236 -0.01 -7.89 17.44
CA TYR A 236 -0.30 -8.81 16.35
C TYR A 236 0.00 -10.24 16.81
N GLN A 237 -0.95 -11.15 16.58
CA GLN A 237 -0.84 -12.58 16.92
C GLN A 237 -1.16 -13.37 15.65
N PRO A 238 -0.14 -13.81 14.89
CA PRO A 238 -0.33 -14.64 13.70
C PRO A 238 -0.79 -16.06 14.01
#